data_AF-A0A3B4B4H7-F1
#
_entry.id   AF-A0A3B4B4H7-F1
#
_cell.length_a   1.000
_cell.length_b   1.000
_cell.length_c   1.000
_cell.angle_alpha   90.00
_cell.angle_beta   90.00
_cell.angle_gamma   90.00
#
_symmetry.space_group_name_H-M   'P 1'
#
loop_
_entity.id
_entity.type
_entity.pdbx_description
1 polymer ?
#
loop_
_entity_poly.entity_id
_entity_poly.type
_entity_poly.pdbx_seq_one_letter_code
_entity_poly.pdbx_strand_id
1 'polypeptide(L)'
;LHGAGQPRDRKKNITTPRKLRSRDAARCRRSQETEVFYELAHVLPLPRRVSTHLDKAAIMRVTLSYLRLRHLLTAGENCTAPVL
;
A
#
# COMPACT_ATOMS: atom_id res chain seq x y z
N LEU A 1 0.97 -13.97 59.93
CA LEU A 1 0.89 -13.14 58.70
C LEU A 1 1.61 -13.88 57.58
N HIS A 2 0.93 -14.82 56.92
CA HIS A 2 1.47 -15.55 55.76
C HIS A 2 0.84 -14.97 54.49
N GLY A 3 1.66 -14.25 53.71
CA GLY A 3 1.26 -13.71 52.42
C GLY A 3 1.14 -14.82 51.39
N ALA A 4 -0.08 -15.08 50.92
CA ALA A 4 -0.32 -15.88 49.73
C ALA A 4 -0.49 -14.93 48.54
N GLY A 5 0.62 -14.62 47.87
CA GLY A 5 0.57 -13.99 46.55
C GLY A 5 -0.04 -14.97 45.54
N GLN A 6 -1.21 -14.64 45.01
CA GLN A 6 -1.83 -15.39 43.92
C GLN A 6 -0.84 -15.51 42.74
N PRO A 7 -0.72 -16.69 42.11
CA PRO A 7 -0.01 -16.78 40.85
C PRO A 7 -0.78 -15.92 39.86
N ARG A 8 -0.18 -14.79 39.46
CA ARG A 8 -0.70 -13.98 38.36
C ARG A 8 -0.82 -14.93 37.18
N ASP A 9 -2.07 -15.22 36.80
CA ASP A 9 -2.40 -15.87 35.55
C ASP A 9 -1.65 -15.13 34.45
N ARG A 10 -0.48 -15.66 34.09
CA ARG A 10 0.18 -15.34 32.84
C ARG A 10 -0.78 -15.89 31.82
N LYS A 11 -1.77 -15.08 31.45
CA LYS A 11 -2.68 -15.24 30.34
C LYS A 11 -1.79 -15.26 29.11
N LYS A 12 -1.12 -16.38 28.89
CA LYS A 12 -0.40 -16.70 27.68
C LYS A 12 -1.42 -16.43 26.60
N ASN A 13 -1.12 -15.46 25.76
CA ASN A 13 -1.92 -15.00 24.64
C ASN A 13 -2.11 -16.16 23.65
N ILE A 14 -2.88 -17.18 24.02
CA ILE A 14 -3.27 -18.27 23.14
C ILE A 14 -4.25 -17.64 22.16
N THR A 15 -3.68 -17.16 21.06
CA THR A 15 -4.43 -16.79 19.88
C THR A 15 -5.12 -18.07 19.43
N THR A 16 -6.44 -18.11 19.57
CA THR A 16 -7.22 -19.26 19.13
C THR A 16 -6.97 -19.51 17.63
N PRO A 17 -7.17 -20.73 17.12
CA PRO A 17 -6.97 -21.02 15.69
C PRO A 17 -7.72 -20.05 14.76
N ARG A 18 -8.90 -19.56 15.19
CA ARG A 18 -9.66 -18.51 14.48
C ARG A 18 -8.93 -17.16 14.46
N LYS A 19 -8.36 -16.73 15.60
CA LYS A 19 -7.57 -15.49 15.69
C LYS A 19 -6.28 -15.57 14.86
N LEU A 20 -5.62 -16.72 14.85
CA LEU A 20 -4.44 -16.97 14.00
C LEU A 20 -4.79 -16.89 12.51
N ARG A 21 -5.83 -17.61 12.05
CA ARG A 21 -6.30 -17.54 10.65
C ARG A 21 -6.68 -16.14 10.21
N SER A 22 -7.42 -15.40 11.05
CA SER A 22 -7.80 -14.00 10.75
C SER A 22 -6.57 -13.09 10.65
N ARG A 23 -5.60 -13.26 11.56
CA ARG A 23 -4.33 -12.51 11.53
C ARG A 23 -3.55 -12.81 10.26
N ASP A 24 -3.42 -14.08 9.89
CA ASP A 24 -2.67 -14.48 8.70
C ASP A 24 -3.36 -14.01 7.42
N ALA A 25 -4.70 -14.07 7.36
CA ALA A 25 -5.48 -13.47 6.27
C ALA A 25 -5.27 -11.95 6.17
N ALA A 26 -5.26 -11.22 7.28
CA ALA A 26 -4.98 -9.79 7.30
C ALA A 26 -3.53 -9.48 6.87
N ARG A 27 -2.58 -10.33 7.25
CA ARG A 27 -1.17 -10.22 6.81
C ARG A 27 -1.04 -10.43 5.31
N CYS A 28 -1.68 -11.47 4.79
CA CYS A 28 -1.70 -11.78 3.36
C CYS A 28 -2.24 -10.59 2.55
N ARG A 29 -3.39 -10.02 2.96
CA ARG A 29 -3.95 -8.82 2.32
C ARG A 29 -2.98 -7.63 2.33
N ARG A 30 -2.33 -7.35 3.47
CA ARG A 30 -1.34 -6.25 3.58
C ARG A 30 -0.10 -6.49 2.70
N SER A 31 0.34 -7.74 2.59
CA SER A 31 1.47 -8.11 1.72
C SER A 31 1.12 -7.88 0.25
N GLN A 32 -0.03 -8.40 -0.18
CA GLN A 32 -0.53 -8.24 -1.55
C GLN A 32 -0.74 -6.77 -1.91
N GLU A 33 -1.37 -5.99 -1.03
CA GLU A 33 -1.54 -4.55 -1.24
C GLU A 33 -0.19 -3.85 -1.45
N THR A 34 0.82 -4.22 -0.65
CA THR A 34 2.17 -3.64 -0.73
C THR A 34 2.87 -4.00 -2.03
N GLU A 35 2.75 -5.25 -2.48
CA GLU A 35 3.25 -5.71 -3.78
C GLU A 35 2.63 -4.91 -4.92
N VAL A 36 1.30 -4.78 -4.95
CA VAL A 36 0.57 -3.99 -5.96
C VAL A 36 1.01 -2.52 -5.98
N PHE A 37 1.22 -1.90 -4.81
CA PHE A 37 1.74 -0.53 -4.75
C PHE A 37 3.13 -0.40 -5.37
N TYR A 38 4.02 -1.36 -5.11
CA TYR A 38 5.38 -1.33 -5.67
C TYR A 38 5.40 -1.64 -7.16
N GLU A 39 4.55 -2.55 -7.65
CA GLU A 39 4.36 -2.77 -9.09
C GLU A 39 3.87 -1.50 -9.78
N LEU A 40 2.89 -0.81 -9.19
CA LEU A 40 2.40 0.47 -9.70
C LEU A 40 3.54 1.52 -9.74
N ALA A 41 4.34 1.62 -8.69
CA ALA A 41 5.49 2.54 -8.65
C ALA A 41 6.54 2.21 -9.74
N HIS A 42 6.69 0.93 -10.09
CA HIS A 42 7.62 0.49 -11.13
C HIS A 42 7.18 0.81 -12.56
N VAL A 43 5.87 0.90 -12.81
CA VAL A 43 5.34 1.26 -14.14
C VAL A 43 5.18 2.77 -14.35
N LEU A 44 5.30 3.58 -13.29
CA LEU A 44 5.32 5.04 -13.43
C LEU A 44 6.55 5.50 -14.24
N PRO A 45 6.42 6.55 -15.06
CA PRO A 45 7.53 7.09 -15.87
C PRO A 45 8.51 7.91 -15.02
N LEU A 46 9.12 7.27 -14.03
CA LEU A 46 10.08 7.85 -13.09
C LEU A 46 11.34 6.98 -13.05
N PRO A 47 12.51 7.57 -12.78
CA PRO A 47 13.71 6.78 -12.51
C PRO A 47 13.48 5.81 -11.35
N ARG A 48 13.91 4.54 -11.50
CA ARG A 48 13.77 3.50 -10.46
C ARG A 48 14.24 3.95 -9.07
N ARG A 49 15.34 4.72 -9.01
CA ARG A 49 15.89 5.25 -7.75
C ARG A 49 14.90 6.15 -7.00
N VAL A 50 14.03 6.86 -7.71
CA VAL A 50 13.01 7.73 -7.09
C VAL A 50 11.80 6.88 -6.70
N SER A 51 11.32 6.02 -7.59
CA SER A 51 10.09 5.25 -7.36
C SER A 51 10.20 4.27 -6.19
N THR A 52 11.38 3.70 -5.92
CA THR A 52 11.62 2.79 -4.79
C THR A 52 11.50 3.46 -3.41
N HIS A 53 11.64 4.80 -3.35
CA HIS A 53 11.57 5.56 -2.09
C HIS A 53 10.20 6.20 -1.85
N LEU A 54 9.23 6.00 -2.77
CA LEU A 54 7.88 6.53 -2.59
C LEU A 54 7.13 5.71 -1.54
N ASP A 55 6.43 6.41 -0.66
CA ASP A 55 5.43 5.80 0.20
C ASP A 55 4.12 5.56 -0.58
N LYS A 56 3.21 4.75 -0.01
CA LYS A 56 1.93 4.40 -0.68
C LYS A 56 1.11 5.63 -1.06
N ALA A 57 1.14 6.68 -0.23
CA ALA A 57 0.41 7.92 -0.48
C ALA A 57 1.03 8.73 -1.63
N ALA A 58 2.35 8.85 -1.69
CA ALA A 58 3.03 9.48 -2.82
C ALA A 58 2.83 8.70 -4.11
N ILE A 59 2.87 7.37 -4.09
CA ILE A 59 2.55 6.53 -5.26
C ILE A 59 1.16 6.89 -5.82
N MET A 60 0.13 6.98 -4.96
CA MET A 60 -1.20 7.40 -5.39
C MET A 60 -1.23 8.82 -5.96
N ARG A 61 -0.62 9.78 -5.26
CA ARG A 61 -0.59 11.19 -5.68
C ARG A 61 0.08 11.34 -7.05
N VAL A 62 1.23 10.71 -7.25
CA VAL A 62 1.97 10.79 -8.51
C VAL A 62 1.24 10.06 -9.63
N THR A 63 0.65 8.89 -9.36
CA THR A 63 -0.16 8.15 -10.35
C THR A 63 -1.34 9.00 -10.82
N LEU A 64 -2.10 9.60 -9.89
CA LEU A 64 -3.23 10.45 -10.23
C LEU A 64 -2.79 11.68 -11.04
N SER A 65 -1.70 12.34 -10.63
CA SER A 65 -1.13 13.47 -11.37
C SER A 65 -0.69 13.07 -12.77
N TYR A 66 -0.05 11.90 -12.94
CA TYR A 66 0.36 11.39 -14.23
C TYR A 66 -0.84 11.13 -15.16
N LEU A 67 -1.88 10.46 -14.66
CA LEU A 67 -3.09 10.21 -15.46
C LEU A 67 -3.79 11.50 -15.87
N ARG A 68 -3.90 12.47 -14.96
CA ARG A 68 -4.48 13.80 -15.27
C ARG A 68 -3.66 14.55 -16.32
N LEU A 69 -2.32 14.57 -16.16
CA LEU A 69 -1.44 15.20 -17.12
C LEU A 69 -1.55 14.54 -18.49
N ARG A 70 -1.56 13.21 -18.55
CA ARG A 70 -1.74 12.47 -19.80
C ARG A 70 -3.06 12.84 -20.47
N HIS A 71 -4.17 12.87 -19.73
CA HIS A 71 -5.46 13.29 -20.28
C HIS A 71 -5.44 14.72 -20.82
N LEU A 72 -4.80 15.67 -20.11
CA LEU A 72 -4.68 17.06 -20.57
C LEU A 72 -3.82 17.17 -21.83
N LEU A 73 -2.72 16.42 -21.92
CA LEU A 73 -1.88 16.39 -23.10
C LEU A 73 -2.62 15.78 -24.30
N THR A 74 -3.31 14.66 -24.10
CA THR A 74 -4.10 14.03 -25.19
C THR A 74 -5.32 14.86 -25.60
N ALA A 75 -5.96 15.55 -24.66
CA ALA A 75 -7.06 16.47 -24.98
C ALA A 75 -6.54 17.74 -25.68
N GLY A 76 -5.35 18.21 -25.29
CA GLY A 76 -4.62 19.27 -25.96
C GLY A 76 -4.24 18.90 -27.39
N GLU A 77 -3.76 17.67 -27.63
CA GLU A 77 -3.43 17.13 -28.96
C GLU A 77 -4.66 17.08 -29.88
N ASN A 78 -5.86 16.83 -29.34
CA ASN A 78 -7.11 16.89 -30.11
C ASN A 78 -7.57 18.32 -30.43
N CYS A 79 -7.06 19.32 -29.71
CA CYS A 79 -7.26 20.75 -30.01
C CYS A 79 -6.11 21.35 -30.84
N THR A 80 -4.95 20.70 -30.88
CA THR A 80 -3.79 21.07 -31.71
C THR A 80 -3.57 20.07 -32.83
N ALA A 81 -4.64 19.58 -33.46
CA ALA A 81 -4.52 19.18 -34.85
C ALA A 81 -4.32 20.46 -35.68
N PRO A 82 -3.14 20.70 -36.28
CA PRO A 82 -3.10 21.62 -37.40
C PRO A 82 -3.96 21.01 -38.50
N VAL A 83 -4.80 21.85 -39.08
CA VAL A 83 -5.61 21.58 -40.27
C VAL A 83 -4.77 20.86 -41.32
N LEU A 84 -5.20 19.65 -41.74
CA LEU A 84 -5.04 19.12 -43.09
C LEU A 84 -6.34 18.44 -43.50
#